data_AF-A0A932DWR1-F1
#
_entry.id   AF-A0A932DWR1-F1
#
_cell.length_a   1.000
_cell.length_b   1.000
_cell.length_c   1.000
_cell.angle_alpha   90.00
_cell.angle_beta   90.00
_cell.angle_gamma   90.00
#
_symmetry.space_group_name_H-M   'P 1'
#
loop_
_entity.id
_entity.type
_entity.pdbx_description
1 polymer ?
#
loop_
_entity_poly.entity_id
_entity_poly.type
_entity_poly.pdbx_seq_one_letter_code
_entity_poly.pdbx_strand_id
1 'polypeptide(L)'
;MSETKESNQEADKREAKQFKAWALAGELGYTIAIPIVVFALLGRLADKSWGTGPWLLLLGIVMSILISTWLVYRKTIDILK
;
A
#
# COMPACT_ATOMS: atom_id res chain seq x y z
N MET A 1 -0.47 43.11 16.59
CA MET A 1 -1.66 42.54 15.91
C MET A 1 -1.29 41.71 14.67
N SER A 2 -0.15 41.99 14.03
CA SER A 2 0.39 41.26 12.87
C SER A 2 1.10 39.94 13.24
N GLU A 3 1.86 39.91 14.35
CA GLU A 3 2.62 38.72 14.78
C GLU A 3 1.73 37.52 15.16
N THR A 4 0.54 37.77 15.72
CA THR A 4 -0.42 36.70 16.09
C THR A 4 -1.05 36.02 14.87
N LYS A 5 -1.08 36.69 13.71
CA LYS A 5 -1.63 36.09 12.48
C LYS A 5 -0.62 35.20 11.78
N GLU A 6 0.65 35.56 11.80
CA GLU A 6 1.74 34.78 11.20
C GLU A 6 2.00 33.49 12.00
N SER A 7 2.02 33.56 13.34
CA SER A 7 2.18 32.37 14.19
C SER A 7 1.06 31.33 14.00
N ASN A 8 -0.17 31.81 13.79
CA ASN A 8 -1.33 30.96 13.58
C ASN A 8 -1.33 30.33 12.18
N GLN A 9 -0.80 31.03 11.18
CA GLN A 9 -0.70 30.55 9.80
C GLN A 9 0.38 29.48 9.62
N GLU A 10 1.47 29.55 10.39
CA GLU A 10 2.51 28.51 10.38
C GLU A 10 2.08 27.23 11.10
N ALA A 11 1.33 27.34 12.20
CA ALA A 11 0.79 26.19 12.93
C ALA A 11 -0.20 25.38 12.05
N ASP A 12 -1.13 26.08 11.38
CA ASP A 12 -2.10 25.48 10.46
C ASP A 12 -1.43 24.75 9.28
N LYS A 13 -0.39 25.35 8.70
CA LYS A 13 0.41 24.70 7.64
C LYS A 13 1.15 23.46 8.13
N ARG A 14 1.65 23.45 9.39
CA ARG A 14 2.33 22.28 9.98
C ARG A 14 1.35 21.15 10.25
N GLU A 15 0.17 21.43 10.80
CA GLU A 15 -0.89 20.45 10.97
C GLU A 15 -1.36 19.87 9.63
N ALA A 16 -1.60 20.73 8.63
CA ALA A 16 -1.98 20.28 7.28
C ALA A 16 -0.89 19.39 6.65
N LYS A 17 0.39 19.71 6.86
CA LYS A 17 1.51 18.90 6.36
C LYS A 17 1.61 17.55 7.10
N GLN A 18 1.40 17.53 8.41
CA GLN A 18 1.35 16.30 9.20
C GLN A 18 0.17 15.43 8.76
N PHE A 19 -1.02 15.99 8.61
CA PHE A 19 -2.20 15.27 8.14
C PHE A 19 -1.99 14.65 6.76
N LYS A 20 -1.35 15.39 5.84
CA LYS A 20 -0.97 14.84 4.53
C LYS A 20 -0.01 13.65 4.63
N ALA A 21 0.95 13.68 5.55
CA ALA A 21 1.87 12.55 5.74
C ALA A 21 1.15 11.30 6.25
N TRP A 22 0.19 11.45 7.18
CA TRP A 22 -0.65 10.35 7.64
C TRP A 22 -1.58 9.81 6.56
N ALA A 23 -2.18 10.69 5.75
CA ALA A 23 -3.01 10.30 4.62
C ALA A 23 -2.21 9.47 3.60
N LEU A 24 -0.99 9.91 3.25
CA LEU A 24 -0.08 9.18 2.37
C LEU A 24 0.33 7.82 2.96
N ALA A 25 0.65 7.76 4.25
CA ALA A 25 1.00 6.49 4.91
C ALA A 25 -0.18 5.51 4.90
N GLY A 26 -1.40 6.00 5.13
CA GLY A 26 -2.63 5.22 4.96
C GLY A 26 -2.83 4.76 3.53
N GLU A 27 -2.55 5.64 2.55
CA GLU A 27 -2.69 5.35 1.12
C GLU A 27 -1.79 4.20 0.66
N LEU A 28 -0.52 4.29 1.03
CA LEU A 28 0.49 3.27 0.78
C LEU A 28 0.17 1.98 1.54
N GLY A 29 -0.26 2.12 2.81
CA GLY A 29 -0.62 1.01 3.67
C GLY A 29 -1.75 0.16 3.08
N TYR A 30 -2.87 0.76 2.68
CA TYR A 30 -3.98 -0.01 2.11
C TYR A 30 -3.62 -0.59 0.74
N THR A 31 -2.87 0.15 -0.09
CA THR A 31 -2.46 -0.30 -1.43
C THR A 31 -1.64 -1.58 -1.38
N ILE A 32 -0.83 -1.76 -0.33
CA ILE A 32 -0.03 -2.98 -0.13
C ILE A 32 -0.82 -4.04 0.65
N ALA A 33 -1.53 -3.63 1.71
CA ALA A 33 -2.22 -4.57 2.59
C ALA A 33 -3.38 -5.31 1.89
N ILE A 34 -4.15 -4.63 1.04
CA ILE A 34 -5.30 -5.23 0.34
C ILE A 34 -4.86 -6.45 -0.50
N PRO A 35 -3.93 -6.36 -1.46
CA PRO A 35 -3.54 -7.51 -2.26
C PRO A 35 -2.91 -8.61 -1.42
N ILE A 36 -2.09 -8.28 -0.40
CA ILE A 36 -1.53 -9.29 0.50
C ILE A 36 -2.63 -10.08 1.20
N VAL A 37 -3.60 -9.40 1.82
CA VAL A 37 -4.68 -10.06 2.56
C VAL A 37 -5.59 -10.85 1.62
N VAL A 38 -5.92 -10.31 0.45
CA VAL A 38 -6.76 -11.00 -0.55
C VAL A 38 -6.08 -12.28 -1.05
N PHE A 39 -4.81 -12.21 -1.48
CA PHE A 39 -4.09 -13.39 -1.95
C PHE A 39 -3.78 -14.39 -0.83
N ALA A 40 -3.49 -13.92 0.38
CA ALA A 40 -3.29 -14.80 1.53
C ALA A 40 -4.58 -15.54 1.92
N LEU A 41 -5.73 -14.86 1.92
CA LEU A 41 -7.02 -15.51 2.21
C LEU A 41 -7.43 -16.49 1.11
N LEU A 42 -7.27 -16.12 -0.16
CA LEU A 42 -7.52 -17.02 -1.30
C LEU A 42 -6.61 -18.25 -1.24
N GLY A 43 -5.31 -18.05 -1.03
CA GLY A 43 -4.35 -19.14 -0.88
C GLY A 43 -4.68 -20.06 0.30
N ARG A 44 -5.07 -19.48 1.45
CA ARG A 44 -5.49 -20.26 2.63
C ARG A 44 -6.76 -21.07 2.40
N LEU A 45 -7.76 -20.51 1.70
CA LEU A 45 -9.01 -21.21 1.39
C LEU A 45 -8.77 -22.39 0.43
N ALA A 46 -7.90 -22.19 -0.55
CA ALA A 46 -7.53 -23.22 -1.51
C ALA A 46 -6.68 -24.32 -0.88
N ASP A 47 -5.68 -23.97 -0.04
CA ASP A 47 -4.91 -24.95 0.74
C ASP A 47 -5.82 -25.81 1.63
N LYS A 48 -6.78 -25.17 2.31
CA LYS A 48 -7.76 -25.89 3.15
C LYS A 48 -8.66 -26.83 2.33
N SER A 49 -9.03 -26.48 1.11
CA SER A 49 -9.88 -27.33 0.25
C SER A 49 -9.13 -28.53 -0.34
N TRP A 50 -7.84 -28.38 -0.62
CA TRP A 50 -7.05 -29.44 -1.27
C TRP A 50 -6.21 -30.28 -0.29
N GLY A 51 -6.19 -29.90 1.00
CA GLY A 51 -5.39 -30.61 2.01
C GLY A 51 -3.89 -30.49 1.80
N THR A 52 -3.46 -29.66 0.84
CA THR A 52 -2.09 -29.20 0.75
C THR A 52 -1.82 -28.37 2.01
N GLY A 53 -0.63 -28.51 2.62
CA GLY A 53 -0.20 -27.63 3.72
C GLY A 53 -0.17 -26.15 3.28
N PRO A 54 0.56 -25.23 3.92
CA PRO A 54 0.54 -23.80 3.57
C PRO A 54 1.27 -23.47 2.24
N TRP A 55 1.11 -24.28 1.19
CA TRP A 55 1.85 -24.23 -0.07
C TRP A 55 1.19 -23.30 -1.10
N LEU A 56 -0.14 -23.33 -1.28
CA LEU A 56 -0.83 -22.34 -2.13
C LEU A 56 -0.78 -20.95 -1.52
N LEU A 57 -0.77 -20.82 -0.19
CA LEU A 57 -0.55 -19.53 0.47
C LEU A 57 0.84 -18.98 0.10
N LEU A 58 1.88 -19.81 0.18
CA LEU A 58 3.23 -19.43 -0.24
C LEU A 58 3.28 -19.03 -1.72
N LEU A 59 2.65 -19.84 -2.59
CA LEU A 59 2.59 -19.59 -4.02
C LEU A 59 1.84 -18.27 -4.32
N GLY A 60 0.75 -17.99 -3.60
CA GLY A 60 -0.03 -16.77 -3.73
C GLY A 60 0.75 -15.51 -3.34
N ILE A 61 1.56 -15.58 -2.28
CA ILE A 61 2.46 -14.49 -1.88
C ILE A 61 3.53 -14.25 -2.95
N VAL A 62 4.18 -15.31 -3.44
CA VAL A 62 5.20 -15.20 -4.49
C VAL A 62 4.59 -14.61 -5.77
N MET A 63 3.41 -15.07 -6.18
CA MET A 63 2.69 -14.54 -7.35
C MET A 63 2.31 -13.07 -7.17
N SER A 64 1.88 -12.66 -5.97
CA SER A 64 1.55 -11.26 -5.68
C SER A 64 2.75 -10.34 -5.84
N ILE A 65 3.93 -10.76 -5.36
CA ILE A 65 5.20 -10.02 -5.52
C ILE A 65 5.59 -9.91 -6.99
N LEU A 66 5.48 -11.01 -7.75
CA LEU A 66 5.80 -11.02 -9.18
C LEU A 66 4.87 -10.10 -9.98
N ILE A 67 3.56 -10.16 -9.73
CA ILE A 67 2.56 -9.32 -10.41
C ILE A 67 2.80 -7.84 -10.07
N SER A 68 3.04 -7.52 -8.79
CA SER A 68 3.32 -6.15 -8.35
C SER A 68 4.58 -5.60 -9.00
N THR A 69 5.66 -6.38 -9.02
CA THR A 69 6.93 -6.00 -9.66
C THR A 69 6.73 -5.75 -11.15
N TRP A 70 6.02 -6.64 -11.84
CA TRP A 70 5.74 -6.52 -13.27
C TRP A 70 4.88 -5.29 -13.59
N LEU A 71 3.86 -5.00 -12.77
CA LEU A 71 2.97 -3.85 -12.96
C LEU A 71 3.69 -2.52 -12.75
N VAL A 72 4.55 -2.45 -11.73
CA VAL A 72 5.41 -1.29 -11.47
C VAL A 72 6.38 -1.09 -12.63
N TYR A 73 7.09 -2.16 -13.04
CA TYR A 73 8.04 -2.11 -14.16
C TYR A 73 7.38 -1.62 -15.45
N ARG A 74 6.19 -2.15 -15.76
CA ARG A 74 5.42 -1.73 -16.94
C ARG A 74 5.03 -0.26 -16.87
N LYS A 75 4.54 0.22 -15.72
CA LYS A 75 4.23 1.65 -15.54
C LYS A 75 5.47 2.53 -15.69
N THR A 76 6.63 2.10 -15.19
CA THR A 76 7.88 2.85 -15.33
C THR A 76 8.32 2.94 -16.79
N ILE A 77 8.22 1.85 -17.56
CA ILE A 77 8.57 1.87 -18.99
C ILE A 77 7.55 2.67 -19.82
N ASP A 78 6.26 2.56 -19.53
CA ASP A 78 5.22 3.32 -20.24
C ASP A 78 5.35 4.84 -19.99
N ILE A 79 5.92 5.26 -18.86
CA ILE A 79 6.20 6.69 -18.57
C ILE A 79 7.50 7.15 -19.24
N LEU A 80 8.46 6.24 -19.45
CA LEU A 80 9.77 6.55 -20.03
C LEU A 80 9.75 6.55 -21.57
N LYS A 81 8.74 5.94 -22.17
CA LYS A 81 8.50 5.91 -23.62
C LYS A 81 7.67 7.10 -24.08
#